data_AF-A0A379FHA9-F1
#
_entry.id   AF-A0A379FHA9-F1
#
_cell.length_a   1.000
_cell.length_b   1.000
_cell.length_c   1.000
_cell.angle_alpha   90.00
_cell.angle_beta   90.00
_cell.angle_gamma   90.00
#
_symmetry.space_group_name_H-M   'P 1'
#
loop_
_entity.id
_entity.type
_entity.pdbx_description
1 polymer ?
#
loop_
_entity_poly.entity_id
_entity_poly.type
_entity_poly.pdbx_seq_one_letter_code
_entity_poly.pdbx_strand_id
1 'polypeptide(L)'
;MKLIELSEPFGKGQVGSSTMPHKRNPAIVENAACVSNTLKANLSVLTDMMKHQHERDGAIWKMEWKIMPEMCLMLSVILDNMKTVLGGLNVHVEKMRNNMDILGGFMLAERVMFALSDKAGKQTAHEIGV
;
A
#
# COMPACT_ATOMS: atom_id res chain seq x y z
N MET A 1 -10.55 8.94 12.50
CA MET A 1 -11.42 8.48 11.40
C MET A 1 -10.86 7.17 10.87
N LYS A 2 -11.63 6.08 10.85
CA LYS A 2 -11.16 4.78 10.32
C LYS A 2 -11.89 4.56 8.99
N LEU A 3 -11.14 4.56 7.88
CA LEU A 3 -11.70 4.47 6.52
C LEU A 3 -12.44 3.13 6.30
N ILE A 4 -11.83 2.01 6.72
CA ILE A 4 -12.35 0.63 6.59
C ILE A 4 -12.93 0.36 5.18
N GLU A 5 -12.27 0.89 4.15
CA GLU A 5 -12.69 0.70 2.77
C GLU A 5 -12.19 -0.64 2.20
N LEU A 6 -11.03 -1.06 2.67
CA LEU A 6 -10.35 -2.29 2.26
C LEU A 6 -9.94 -3.08 3.49
N SER A 7 -9.99 -4.41 3.39
CA SER A 7 -9.46 -5.31 4.41
C SER A 7 -8.91 -6.58 3.78
N GLU A 8 -7.86 -7.14 4.38
CA GLU A 8 -7.29 -8.43 3.97
C GLU A 8 -8.33 -9.57 4.04
N PRO A 9 -8.11 -10.66 3.27
CA PRO A 9 -8.86 -11.89 3.48
C PRO A 9 -8.70 -12.37 4.92
N PHE A 10 -9.80 -12.81 5.54
CA PHE A 10 -9.80 -13.30 6.91
C PHE A 10 -10.45 -14.70 6.97
N GLY A 11 -9.63 -15.71 7.23
CA GLY A 11 -10.05 -17.11 7.20
C GLY A 11 -10.87 -17.52 8.44
N LYS A 12 -11.66 -18.60 8.30
CA LYS A 12 -12.32 -19.23 9.45
C LYS A 12 -11.24 -19.71 10.45
N GLY A 13 -11.32 -19.27 11.70
CA GLY A 13 -10.38 -19.64 12.76
C GLY A 13 -9.14 -18.72 12.89
N GLN A 14 -8.99 -17.71 12.03
CA GLN A 14 -7.92 -16.74 12.16
C GLN A 14 -8.15 -15.85 13.40
N VAL A 15 -7.10 -15.62 14.19
CA VAL A 15 -7.15 -14.77 15.39
C VAL A 15 -6.48 -13.45 15.07
N GLY A 16 -7.25 -12.36 15.06
CA GLY A 16 -6.70 -11.02 14.80
C GLY A 16 -6.02 -10.38 16.01
N SER A 17 -6.41 -10.76 17.23
CA SER A 17 -5.76 -10.35 18.49
C SER A 17 -6.13 -11.34 19.60
N SER A 18 -5.18 -11.61 20.51
CA SER A 18 -5.37 -12.51 21.64
C SER A 18 -6.41 -12.01 22.66
N THR A 19 -6.58 -10.69 22.78
CA THR A 19 -7.45 -10.08 23.80
C THR A 19 -8.65 -9.33 23.22
N MET A 20 -8.68 -9.09 21.91
CA MET A 20 -9.73 -8.30 21.25
C MET A 20 -10.30 -9.03 20.03
N PRO A 21 -11.42 -9.77 20.17
CA PRO A 21 -12.02 -10.56 19.08
C PRO A 21 -12.42 -9.75 17.84
N HIS A 22 -12.71 -8.46 18.01
CA HIS A 22 -13.12 -7.56 16.93
C HIS A 22 -11.93 -6.90 16.21
N LYS A 23 -10.69 -7.03 16.74
CA LYS A 23 -9.52 -6.39 16.17
C LYS A 23 -9.05 -7.15 14.93
N ARG A 24 -9.06 -6.47 13.79
CA ARG A 24 -8.53 -6.96 12.51
C ARG A 24 -7.42 -6.03 12.04
N ASN A 25 -6.20 -6.53 12.03
CA ASN A 25 -5.03 -5.83 11.52
C ASN A 25 -4.68 -6.37 10.12
N PRO A 26 -4.07 -5.56 9.25
CA PRO A 26 -3.55 -6.00 7.96
C PRO A 26 -2.19 -6.71 8.15
N ALA A 27 -2.19 -7.85 8.84
CA ALA A 27 -0.96 -8.53 9.25
C ALA A 27 -0.14 -9.04 8.05
N ILE A 28 -0.79 -9.42 6.95
CA ILE A 28 -0.10 -9.96 5.77
C ILE A 28 0.65 -8.83 5.04
N VAL A 29 0.01 -7.67 4.87
CA VAL A 29 0.62 -6.47 4.29
C VAL A 29 1.68 -5.89 5.22
N GLU A 30 1.47 -5.90 6.54
CA GLU A 30 2.50 -5.51 7.52
C GLU A 30 3.76 -6.39 7.38
N ASN A 31 3.58 -7.71 7.24
CA ASN A 31 4.69 -8.63 6.98
C ASN A 31 5.37 -8.34 5.63
N ALA A 32 4.59 -8.14 4.56
CA ALA A 32 5.15 -7.79 3.25
C ALA A 32 5.95 -6.48 3.29
N ALA A 33 5.48 -5.46 4.02
CA ALA A 33 6.19 -4.19 4.20
C ALA A 33 7.47 -4.37 5.02
N CYS A 34 7.43 -5.18 6.08
CA CYS A 34 8.61 -5.52 6.88
C CYS A 34 9.70 -6.17 6.01
N VAL A 35 9.36 -7.26 5.31
CA VAL A 35 10.30 -7.98 4.44
C VAL A 35 10.79 -7.10 3.29
N SER A 36 9.94 -6.24 2.73
CA SER A 36 10.32 -5.28 1.68
C SER A 36 11.37 -4.28 2.17
N ASN A 37 11.25 -3.78 3.40
CA ASN A 37 12.25 -2.89 3.98
C ASN A 37 13.58 -3.61 4.22
N THR A 38 13.56 -4.86 4.67
CA THR A 38 14.78 -5.67 4.81
C THR A 38 15.43 -5.97 3.45
N LEU A 39 14.63 -6.31 2.44
CA LEU A 39 15.12 -6.52 1.06
C LEU A 39 15.84 -5.27 0.53
N LYS A 40 15.27 -4.08 0.75
CA LYS A 40 15.88 -2.80 0.35
C LYS A 40 17.19 -2.52 1.09
N ALA A 41 17.34 -2.97 2.33
CA ALA A 41 18.59 -2.77 3.07
C ALA A 41 19.79 -3.48 2.41
N ASN A 42 19.56 -4.53 1.61
CA ASN A 42 20.60 -5.24 0.87
C ASN A 42 21.14 -4.47 -0.35
N LEU A 43 20.56 -3.33 -0.72
CA LEU A 43 21.03 -2.51 -1.85
C LEU A 43 22.47 -2.00 -1.66
N SER A 44 22.91 -1.75 -0.42
CA SER A 44 24.29 -1.37 -0.13
C SER A 44 25.28 -2.46 -0.52
N VAL A 45 24.97 -3.72 -0.15
CA VAL A 45 25.77 -4.90 -0.51
C VAL A 45 25.86 -5.06 -2.03
N LEU A 46 24.73 -4.92 -2.72
CA LEU A 46 24.72 -4.97 -4.20
C LEU A 46 25.57 -3.86 -4.82
N THR A 47 25.57 -2.66 -4.24
CA THR A 47 26.39 -1.54 -4.73
C THR A 47 27.87 -1.82 -4.53
N ASP A 48 28.27 -2.44 -3.41
CA ASP A 48 29.65 -2.86 -3.19
C ASP A 48 30.07 -3.96 -4.15
N MET A 49 29.15 -4.83 -4.55
CA MET A 49 29.42 -5.89 -5.52
C MET A 49 29.74 -5.38 -6.93
N MET A 50 29.35 -4.16 -7.27
CA MET A 50 29.70 -3.55 -8.55
C MET A 50 31.20 -3.21 -8.66
N LYS A 51 31.96 -3.26 -7.56
CA LYS A 51 33.36 -2.82 -7.50
C LYS A 51 34.37 -3.91 -7.89
N HIS A 52 33.97 -4.88 -8.73
CA HIS A 52 34.86 -5.91 -9.22
C HIS A 52 36.16 -5.33 -9.79
N GLN A 53 37.29 -5.88 -9.36
CA GLN A 53 38.61 -5.50 -9.86
C GLN A 53 39.07 -6.46 -10.97
N HIS A 54 39.69 -5.89 -12.01
CA HIS A 54 40.26 -6.61 -13.15
C HIS A 54 39.24 -7.55 -13.82
N GLU A 55 39.68 -8.73 -14.27
CA GLU A 55 38.84 -9.70 -14.97
C GLU A 55 37.90 -10.48 -14.03
N ARG A 56 38.26 -10.64 -12.74
CA ARG A 56 37.42 -11.25 -11.71
C ARG A 56 38.00 -11.07 -10.30
N ASP A 57 37.22 -10.46 -9.41
CA ASP A 57 37.52 -10.39 -7.97
C ASP A 57 36.81 -11.49 -7.19
N GLY A 58 37.57 -12.41 -6.58
CA GLY A 58 37.04 -13.54 -5.83
C GLY A 58 36.45 -13.21 -4.45
N ALA A 59 36.83 -12.08 -3.84
CA ALA A 59 36.24 -11.64 -2.58
C ALA A 59 34.85 -11.04 -2.81
N ILE A 60 34.74 -10.19 -3.84
CA ILE A 60 33.47 -9.56 -4.23
C ILE A 60 32.50 -10.60 -4.83
N TRP A 61 32.99 -11.45 -5.74
CA TRP A 61 32.17 -12.47 -6.39
C TRP A 61 31.47 -13.40 -5.40
N LYS A 62 32.15 -13.81 -4.33
CA LYS A 62 31.58 -14.72 -3.32
C LYS A 62 30.46 -14.10 -2.49
N MET A 63 30.34 -12.77 -2.46
CA MET A 63 29.23 -12.11 -1.77
C MET A 63 27.87 -12.51 -2.38
N GLU A 64 27.84 -12.77 -3.70
CA GLU A 64 26.65 -13.25 -4.43
C GLU A 64 26.04 -14.51 -3.80
N TRP A 65 26.88 -15.41 -3.30
CA TRP A 65 26.44 -16.73 -2.82
C TRP A 65 25.53 -16.65 -1.59
N LYS A 66 25.67 -15.57 -0.80
CA LYS A 66 24.83 -15.32 0.37
C LYS A 66 23.66 -14.39 0.01
N ILE A 67 23.96 -13.28 -0.66
CA ILE A 67 22.97 -12.22 -0.86
C ILE A 67 21.90 -12.60 -1.89
N MET A 68 22.27 -13.27 -2.98
CA MET A 68 21.34 -13.58 -4.06
C MET A 68 20.24 -14.55 -3.61
N PRO A 69 20.55 -15.69 -2.97
CA PRO A 69 19.49 -16.60 -2.49
C PRO A 69 18.58 -15.92 -1.46
N GLU A 70 19.16 -15.13 -0.55
CA GLU A 70 18.41 -14.44 0.50
C GLU A 70 17.43 -13.42 -0.07
N MET A 71 17.86 -12.61 -1.03
CA MET A 71 16.99 -11.65 -1.72
C MET A 71 15.87 -12.35 -2.50
N CYS A 72 16.16 -13.48 -3.17
CA CYS A 72 15.14 -14.28 -3.85
C CYS A 72 14.09 -14.81 -2.86
N LEU A 73 14.51 -15.31 -1.69
CA LEU A 73 13.60 -15.80 -0.66
C LEU A 73 12.73 -14.65 -0.11
N MET A 74 13.32 -13.51 0.23
CA MET A 74 12.59 -12.33 0.69
C MET A 74 11.56 -11.86 -0.34
N LEU A 75 11.96 -11.78 -1.61
CA LEU A 75 11.06 -11.40 -2.71
C LEU A 75 9.91 -12.41 -2.86
N SER A 76 10.20 -13.71 -2.75
CA SER A 76 9.18 -14.75 -2.85
C SER A 76 8.09 -14.59 -1.77
N VAL A 77 8.48 -14.27 -0.53
CA VAL A 77 7.55 -13.99 0.58
C VAL A 77 6.70 -12.75 0.30
N ILE A 78 7.30 -11.68 -0.20
CA ILE A 78 6.57 -10.45 -0.56
C ILE A 78 5.53 -10.76 -1.64
N LEU A 79 5.92 -11.48 -2.70
CA LEU A 79 5.03 -11.82 -3.81
C LEU A 79 3.90 -12.74 -3.36
N ASP A 80 4.18 -13.73 -2.52
CA ASP A 80 3.17 -14.66 -2.02
C ASP A 80 2.16 -13.98 -1.09
N ASN A 81 2.64 -13.11 -0.19
CA ASN A 81 1.79 -12.26 0.65
C ASN A 81 0.89 -11.37 -0.21
N MET A 82 1.45 -10.67 -1.20
CA MET A 82 0.68 -9.78 -2.07
C MET A 82 -0.32 -10.54 -2.94
N LYS A 83 0.05 -11.71 -3.45
CA LYS A 83 -0.86 -12.60 -4.18
C LYS A 83 -2.04 -13.01 -3.31
N THR A 84 -1.78 -13.38 -2.05
CA THR A 84 -2.83 -13.74 -1.08
C THR A 84 -3.76 -12.57 -0.82
N VAL A 85 -3.21 -11.38 -0.53
CA VAL A 85 -4.00 -10.18 -0.23
C VAL A 85 -4.83 -9.75 -1.42
N LEU A 86 -4.22 -9.63 -2.62
CA LEU A 86 -4.92 -9.18 -3.82
C LEU A 86 -5.93 -10.21 -4.32
N GLY A 87 -5.65 -11.51 -4.14
CA GLY A 87 -6.57 -12.59 -4.50
C GLY A 87 -7.81 -12.69 -3.60
N GLY A 88 -7.77 -12.11 -2.40
CA GLY A 88 -8.85 -12.18 -1.40
C GLY A 88 -9.24 -10.83 -0.80
N LEU A 89 -8.91 -9.72 -1.47
CA LEU A 89 -9.11 -8.38 -0.96
C LEU A 89 -10.61 -8.11 -0.78
N ASN A 90 -11.03 -7.80 0.45
CA ASN A 90 -12.41 -7.44 0.74
C ASN A 90 -12.59 -5.93 0.54
N VAL A 91 -13.48 -5.57 -0.38
CA VAL A 91 -13.83 -4.19 -0.74
C VAL A 91 -15.18 -3.82 -0.12
N HIS A 92 -15.20 -2.76 0.70
CA HIS A 92 -16.39 -2.28 1.38
C HIS A 92 -16.97 -1.05 0.66
N VAL A 93 -17.64 -1.28 -0.47
CA VAL A 93 -18.18 -0.22 -1.35
C VAL A 93 -19.07 0.76 -0.59
N GLU A 94 -19.92 0.27 0.31
CA GLU A 94 -20.78 1.12 1.15
C GLU A 94 -19.96 2.05 2.06
N LYS A 95 -18.82 1.58 2.59
CA LYS A 95 -17.92 2.42 3.40
C LYS A 95 -17.24 3.47 2.54
N MET A 96 -16.77 3.11 1.35
CA MET A 96 -16.22 4.06 0.39
C MET A 96 -17.24 5.16 0.05
N ARG A 97 -18.49 4.77 -0.23
CA ARG A 97 -19.56 5.73 -0.53
C ARG A 97 -19.83 6.65 0.65
N ASN A 98 -20.04 6.09 1.83
CA ASN A 98 -20.27 6.88 3.04
C ASN A 98 -19.10 7.83 3.31
N ASN A 99 -17.85 7.39 3.09
CA ASN A 99 -16.67 8.23 3.29
C ASN A 99 -16.63 9.43 2.32
N MET A 100 -17.14 9.28 1.09
CA MET A 100 -17.27 10.42 0.16
C MET A 100 -18.26 11.48 0.66
N ASP A 101 -19.28 11.07 1.41
CA ASP A 101 -20.33 11.95 1.90
C ASP A 101 -20.00 12.58 3.27
N ILE A 102 -18.86 12.23 3.90
CA ILE A 102 -18.47 12.75 5.24
C ILE A 102 -18.26 14.26 5.25
N LEU A 103 -17.84 14.84 4.13
CA LEU A 103 -17.70 16.28 3.96
C LEU A 103 -19.00 16.93 3.46
N GLY A 104 -20.16 16.28 3.57
CA GLY A 104 -21.46 16.89 3.25
C GLY A 104 -21.61 17.38 1.81
N GLY A 105 -20.88 16.79 0.86
CA GLY A 105 -20.90 17.18 -0.56
C GLY A 105 -19.89 18.26 -0.96
N PHE A 106 -19.01 18.73 -0.05
CA PHE A 106 -17.95 19.70 -0.39
C PHE A 106 -17.02 19.23 -1.52
N MET A 107 -16.79 17.92 -1.68
CA MET A 107 -16.03 17.40 -2.84
C MET A 107 -16.69 17.69 -4.20
N LEU A 108 -17.99 17.97 -4.21
CA LEU A 108 -18.75 18.33 -5.42
C LEU A 108 -18.91 19.84 -5.59
N ALA A 109 -18.39 20.67 -4.66
CA ALA A 109 -18.54 22.12 -4.68
C ALA A 109 -18.06 22.74 -5.99
N GLU A 110 -16.93 22.27 -6.53
CA GLU A 110 -16.41 22.74 -7.83
C GLU A 110 -17.38 22.44 -8.97
N ARG A 111 -17.94 21.21 -9.03
CA ARG A 111 -18.95 20.85 -10.04
C ARG A 111 -20.22 21.69 -9.92
N VAL A 112 -20.64 21.98 -8.69
CA VAL A 112 -21.80 22.82 -8.41
C VAL A 112 -21.53 24.26 -8.86
N MET A 113 -20.34 24.80 -8.58
CA MET A 113 -19.91 26.13 -9.02
C MET A 113 -19.92 26.25 -10.54
N PHE A 114 -19.34 25.29 -11.27
CA PHE A 114 -19.37 25.30 -12.73
C PHE A 114 -20.80 25.24 -13.30
N ALA A 115 -21.64 24.35 -12.77
CA ALA A 115 -23.04 24.25 -13.21
C ALA A 115 -23.85 25.53 -12.90
N LEU A 116 -23.54 26.24 -11.81
CA LEU A 116 -24.12 27.53 -11.47
C LEU A 116 -23.58 28.67 -12.35
N SER A 117 -22.32 28.57 -12.79
CA SER A 117 -21.66 29.62 -13.57
C SER A 117 -22.32 29.86 -14.93
N ASP A 118 -22.89 28.81 -15.52
CA ASP A 118 -23.67 28.88 -16.77
C ASP A 118 -24.98 29.68 -16.62
N LYS A 119 -25.50 29.82 -15.39
CA LYS A 119 -26.78 30.49 -15.11
C LYS A 119 -26.66 31.82 -14.36
N ALA A 120 -25.68 31.96 -13.47
CA ALA A 120 -25.52 33.11 -12.58
C ALA A 120 -24.26 33.94 -12.86
N GLY A 121 -23.38 33.49 -13.76
CA GLY A 121 -22.08 34.09 -13.99
C GLY A 121 -21.01 33.60 -13.00
N LYS A 122 -19.74 33.56 -13.43
CA LYS A 122 -18.64 32.93 -12.68
C LYS A 122 -18.39 33.52 -11.29
N GLN A 123 -18.45 34.85 -11.14
CA GLN A 123 -18.19 35.51 -9.86
C GLN A 123 -19.28 35.22 -8.83
N THR A 124 -20.55 35.31 -9.24
CA THR A 124 -21.69 35.04 -8.35
C THR A 124 -21.81 33.54 -8.02
N ALA A 125 -21.52 32.65 -8.97
CA ALA A 125 -21.47 31.21 -8.73
C ALA A 125 -20.37 30.82 -7.73
N HIS A 126 -19.22 31.51 -7.78
CA HIS A 126 -18.12 31.29 -6.84
C HIS A 126 -18.46 31.76 -5.42
N GLU A 127 -19.21 32.85 -5.25
CA GLU A 127 -19.63 33.33 -3.93
C GLU A 127 -20.73 32.46 -3.29
N ILE A 128 -21.57 31.80 -4.10
CA ILE A 128 -22.68 30.95 -3.62
C ILE A 128 -22.25 29.48 -3.44
N GLY A 129 -21.27 29.00 -4.22
CA GLY A 129 -20.84 27.60 -4.25
C GLY A 129 -19.79 27.20 -3.19
N VAL A 130 -19.46 28.09 -2.25
CA VAL A 130 -18.55 27.88 -1.13
C VAL A 130 -19.33 27.60 0.16
#